data_AF-A0A2J0MYI9-F1
#
_entry.id   AF-A0A2J0MYI9-F1
#
_cell.length_a   1.000
_cell.length_b   1.000
_cell.length_c   1.000
_cell.angle_alpha   90.00
_cell.angle_beta   90.00
_cell.angle_gamma   90.00
#
_symmetry.space_group_name_H-M   'P 1'
#
loop_
_entity.id
_entity.type
_entity.pdbx_description
1 polymer ?
#
loop_
_entity_poly.entity_id
_entity_poly.type
_entity_poly.pdbx_seq_one_letter_code
_entity_poly.pdbx_strand_id
1 'polypeptide(L)'
;NITKPLSSDARVFQLLRAIISELELSQSKSRQKHLVATFLWQLLGLSGFKAELDHCIQCRISLSSGSFSFEGGGVLCHNCARQDMMAHEAGPKTIAELRAFTLTTKEAQAIAKQFWERIVDFKPLNSLQFFELITI
;
A
#
# COMPACT_ATOMS: atom_id res chain seq x y z
N ASN A 1 -14.14 -3.14 7.06
CA ASN A 1 -13.95 -4.60 6.85
C ASN A 1 -13.50 -4.81 5.42
N ILE A 2 -12.24 -5.21 5.19
CA ILE A 2 -11.62 -5.32 3.85
C ILE A 2 -12.26 -6.43 3.02
N THR A 3 -12.56 -7.55 3.66
CA THR A 3 -13.27 -8.66 3.05
C THR A 3 -14.66 -8.77 3.68
N LYS A 4 -15.63 -9.29 2.90
CA LYS A 4 -16.98 -9.58 3.38
C LYS A 4 -17.08 -11.08 3.65
N PRO A 5 -17.57 -11.51 4.82
CA PRO A 5 -17.82 -12.93 5.07
C PRO A 5 -18.69 -13.51 3.95
N LEU A 6 -18.36 -14.72 3.48
CA LEU A 6 -19.07 -15.47 2.44
C LEU A 6 -19.06 -14.84 1.03
N SER A 7 -18.35 -13.74 0.80
CA SER A 7 -18.19 -13.19 -0.56
C SER A 7 -17.15 -13.97 -1.34
N SER A 8 -17.53 -14.54 -2.48
CA SER A 8 -16.61 -15.19 -3.41
C SER A 8 -15.98 -14.16 -4.36
N ASP A 9 -14.96 -13.43 -3.91
CA ASP A 9 -14.12 -12.63 -4.81
C ASP A 9 -12.95 -13.46 -5.33
N ALA A 10 -13.11 -14.03 -6.52
CA ALA A 10 -12.10 -14.85 -7.17
C ALA A 10 -10.77 -14.09 -7.37
N ARG A 11 -10.80 -12.77 -7.53
CA ARG A 11 -9.59 -11.94 -7.75
C ARG A 11 -8.76 -11.88 -6.47
N VAL A 12 -9.41 -11.66 -5.33
CA VAL A 12 -8.74 -11.66 -4.02
C VAL A 12 -8.14 -13.03 -3.73
N PHE A 13 -8.88 -14.11 -4.00
CA PHE A 13 -8.36 -15.46 -3.81
C PHE A 13 -7.16 -15.78 -4.72
N GLN A 14 -7.24 -15.42 -6.01
CA GLN A 14 -6.15 -15.62 -6.95
C GLN A 14 -4.91 -14.80 -6.57
N LEU A 15 -5.10 -13.56 -6.12
CA LEU A 15 -4.02 -12.71 -5.60
C LEU A 15 -3.34 -13.36 -4.39
N LEU A 16 -4.10 -13.80 -3.40
CA LEU A 16 -3.57 -14.47 -2.21
C LEU A 16 -2.78 -15.73 -2.59
N ARG A 17 -3.35 -16.58 -3.45
CA ARG A 17 -2.70 -17.81 -3.91
C ARG A 17 -1.38 -17.52 -4.61
N ALA A 18 -1.35 -16.56 -5.53
CA ALA A 18 -0.14 -16.18 -6.25
C ALA A 18 0.97 -15.70 -5.30
N ILE A 19 0.62 -14.87 -4.31
CA ILE A 19 1.59 -14.33 -3.35
C ILE A 19 2.12 -15.43 -2.43
N ILE A 20 1.27 -16.34 -1.94
CA ILE A 20 1.73 -17.47 -1.11
C ILE A 20 2.71 -18.34 -1.90
N SER A 21 2.40 -18.71 -3.14
CA SER A 21 3.31 -19.50 -3.97
C SER A 21 4.65 -18.80 -4.22
N GLU A 22 4.65 -17.49 -4.44
CA GLU A 22 5.89 -16.71 -4.58
C GLU A 22 6.68 -16.62 -3.27
N LEU A 23 6.00 -16.54 -2.11
CA LEU A 23 6.64 -16.51 -0.80
C LEU A 23 7.34 -17.84 -0.47
N GLU A 24 6.72 -18.97 -0.81
CA GLU A 24 7.30 -20.31 -0.62
C GLU A 24 8.61 -20.49 -1.40
N LEU A 25 8.71 -19.90 -2.58
CA LEU A 25 9.92 -19.93 -3.41
C LEU A 25 10.96 -18.88 -2.99
N SER A 26 10.60 -17.94 -2.11
CA SER A 26 11.44 -16.80 -1.77
C SER A 26 12.44 -17.10 -0.66
N GLN A 27 13.73 -17.03 -0.99
CA GLN A 27 14.83 -17.25 -0.05
C GLN A 27 15.31 -15.99 0.68
N SER A 28 14.86 -14.79 0.26
CA SER A 28 15.35 -13.52 0.79
C SER A 28 14.25 -12.77 1.56
N LYS A 29 14.58 -12.33 2.78
CA LYS A 29 13.69 -11.46 3.59
C LYS A 29 13.28 -10.18 2.84
N SER A 30 14.14 -9.62 1.97
CA SER A 30 13.79 -8.41 1.21
C SER A 30 12.73 -8.69 0.14
N ARG A 31 12.83 -9.84 -0.54
CA ARG A 31 11.84 -10.28 -1.52
C ARG A 31 10.51 -10.63 -0.84
N GLN A 32 10.56 -11.29 0.31
CA GLN A 32 9.35 -11.57 1.12
C GLN A 32 8.63 -10.28 1.54
N LYS A 33 9.37 -9.27 2.04
CA LYS A 33 8.79 -7.96 2.40
C LYS A 33 8.15 -7.26 1.20
N HIS A 34 8.79 -7.31 0.03
CA HIS A 34 8.22 -6.78 -1.21
C HIS A 34 6.92 -7.52 -1.56
N LEU A 35 6.91 -8.85 -1.61
CA LEU A 35 5.72 -9.64 -1.93
C LEU A 35 4.54 -9.31 -0.99
N VAL A 36 4.82 -9.19 0.32
CA VAL A 36 3.80 -8.78 1.30
C VAL A 36 3.30 -7.36 1.01
N ALA A 37 4.18 -6.38 0.79
CA ALA A 37 3.75 -5.01 0.49
C ALA A 37 2.88 -4.94 -0.78
N THR A 38 3.25 -5.68 -1.84
CA THR A 38 2.50 -5.76 -3.10
C THR A 38 1.13 -6.38 -2.88
N PHE A 39 1.04 -7.46 -2.10
CA PHE A 39 -0.22 -8.07 -1.73
C PHE A 39 -1.14 -7.08 -1.01
N LEU A 40 -0.65 -6.40 0.02
CA LEU A 40 -1.45 -5.46 0.80
C LEU A 40 -1.97 -4.32 -0.07
N TRP A 41 -1.11 -3.75 -0.93
CA TRP A 41 -1.47 -2.66 -1.84
C TRP A 41 -2.52 -3.08 -2.87
N GLN A 42 -2.36 -4.25 -3.48
CA GLN A 42 -3.33 -4.79 -4.44
C GLN A 42 -4.65 -5.17 -3.77
N LEU A 43 -4.61 -5.72 -2.56
CA LEU A 43 -5.79 -6.07 -1.79
C LEU A 43 -6.64 -4.84 -1.46
N LEU A 44 -6.02 -3.73 -1.06
CA LEU A 44 -6.74 -2.46 -0.84
C LEU A 44 -7.47 -2.01 -2.11
N GLY A 45 -6.79 -2.07 -3.26
CA GLY A 45 -7.37 -1.74 -4.55
C GLY A 45 -8.57 -2.61 -4.91
N LEU A 46 -8.46 -3.94 -4.74
CA LEU A 46 -9.56 -4.88 -4.99
C LEU A 46 -10.74 -4.69 -4.03
N SER A 47 -10.46 -4.20 -2.82
CA SER A 47 -11.46 -4.01 -1.76
C SER A 47 -12.16 -2.65 -1.80
N GLY A 48 -11.88 -1.83 -2.82
CA GLY A 48 -12.49 -0.51 -3.00
C GLY A 48 -11.79 0.64 -2.26
N PHE A 49 -10.63 0.39 -1.64
CA PHE A 49 -9.81 1.38 -0.94
C PHE A 49 -8.60 1.80 -1.78
N LYS A 50 -8.74 1.85 -3.10
CA LYS A 50 -7.66 2.28 -4.00
C LYS A 50 -7.32 3.74 -3.72
N ALA A 51 -6.04 4.04 -3.50
CA ALA A 51 -5.59 5.42 -3.40
C ALA A 51 -5.73 6.17 -4.74
N GLU A 52 -6.11 7.44 -4.67
CA GLU A 52 -6.11 8.32 -5.84
C GLU A 52 -4.68 8.78 -6.12
N LEU A 53 -4.14 8.37 -7.26
CA LEU A 53 -2.75 8.62 -7.63
C LEU A 53 -2.62 9.47 -8.87
N ASP A 54 -3.66 9.63 -9.68
CA ASP A 54 -3.57 10.27 -11.00
C ASP A 54 -3.82 11.77 -10.88
N HIS A 55 -4.70 12.18 -9.97
CA HIS A 55 -5.07 13.57 -9.74
C HIS A 55 -4.84 13.97 -8.29
N CYS A 56 -4.58 15.27 -8.07
CA CYS A 56 -4.58 15.84 -6.74
C CYS A 56 -5.94 15.58 -6.06
N ILE A 57 -5.96 14.96 -4.87
CA ILE A 57 -7.20 14.67 -4.15
C ILE A 57 -7.99 15.94 -3.76
N GLN A 58 -7.30 17.09 -3.67
CA GLN A 58 -7.91 18.37 -3.30
C GLN A 58 -8.37 19.20 -4.52
N CYS A 59 -7.48 19.45 -5.48
CA CYS A 59 -7.76 20.37 -6.60
C CYS A 59 -7.96 19.67 -7.95
N ARG A 60 -7.85 18.33 -8.00
CA ARG A 60 -8.08 17.49 -9.19
C ARG A 60 -7.16 17.71 -10.39
N ILE A 61 -6.10 18.51 -10.27
CA ILE A 61 -5.07 18.63 -11.31
C ILE A 61 -4.36 17.28 -11.48
N SER A 62 -4.12 16.85 -12.72
CA SER A 62 -3.33 15.66 -13.03
C SER A 62 -1.88 15.82 -12.59
N LEU A 63 -1.31 14.80 -11.96
CA LEU A 63 0.04 14.83 -11.40
C LEU A 63 0.87 13.66 -11.91
N SER A 64 2.18 13.84 -12.02
CA SER A 64 3.14 12.74 -12.17
C SER A 64 3.95 12.48 -10.90
N SER A 65 3.97 13.47 -9.98
CA SER A 65 4.59 13.43 -8.66
C SER A 65 3.83 14.33 -7.69
N GLY A 66 4.08 14.19 -6.39
CA GLY A 66 3.41 14.99 -5.36
C GLY A 66 3.73 14.48 -3.96
N SER A 67 2.91 14.86 -2.98
CA SER A 67 2.99 14.28 -1.64
C SER A 67 1.82 13.33 -1.42
N PHE A 68 2.07 12.15 -0.86
CA PHE A 68 1.03 11.20 -0.50
C PHE A 68 0.42 11.59 0.85
N SER A 69 -0.87 11.89 0.86
CA SER A 69 -1.66 12.11 2.07
C SER A 69 -2.24 10.78 2.55
N PHE A 70 -1.77 10.30 3.70
CA PHE A 70 -2.28 9.07 4.29
C PHE A 70 -3.72 9.20 4.78
N GLU A 71 -4.06 10.35 5.38
CA GLU A 71 -5.42 10.66 5.84
C GLU A 71 -6.37 10.93 4.66
N GLY A 72 -5.88 11.62 3.63
CA GLY A 72 -6.66 11.95 2.43
C GLY A 72 -6.78 10.81 1.41
N GLY A 73 -5.99 9.74 1.55
CA GLY A 73 -6.07 8.55 0.69
C GLY A 73 -5.59 8.76 -0.74
N GLY A 74 -4.61 9.63 -0.96
CA GLY A 74 -4.08 9.87 -2.31
C GLY A 74 -3.04 10.97 -2.39
N VAL A 75 -2.70 11.37 -3.62
CA VAL A 75 -1.65 12.35 -3.88
C VAL A 75 -2.17 13.79 -3.83
N LEU A 76 -1.33 14.69 -3.30
CA LEU A 76 -1.51 16.13 -3.28
C LEU A 76 -0.47 16.79 -4.18
N CYS A 77 -0.89 17.82 -4.92
CA CYS A 77 0.07 18.68 -5.63
C CYS A 77 0.87 19.51 -4.62
N HIS A 78 1.99 20.09 -5.05
CA HIS A 78 2.86 20.90 -4.18
C HIS A 78 2.12 22.02 -3.42
N ASN A 79 1.12 22.65 -4.05
CA ASN A 79 0.35 23.72 -3.41
C ASN A 79 -0.60 23.18 -2.34
N CYS A 80 -1.30 22.09 -2.62
CA CYS A 80 -2.27 21.50 -1.68
C CYS A 80 -1.57 20.73 -0.55
N ALA A 81 -0.38 20.17 -0.80
CA ALA A 81 0.42 19.47 0.21
C ALA A 81 0.75 20.34 1.43
N ARG A 82 0.85 21.68 1.26
CA ARG A 82 1.09 22.62 2.36
C ARG A 82 -0.01 22.64 3.42
N GLN A 83 -1.20 22.14 3.10
CA GLN A 83 -2.34 22.05 4.02
C GLN A 83 -2.35 20.74 4.81
N ASP A 84 -1.51 19.78 4.43
CA ASP A 84 -1.34 18.50 5.12
C ASP A 84 0.11 18.36 5.58
N MET A 85 0.37 18.76 6.83
CA MET A 85 1.71 18.73 7.45
C MET A 85 2.29 17.31 7.58
N MET A 86 1.45 16.28 7.44
CA MET A 86 1.85 14.87 7.56
C MET A 86 1.93 14.18 6.20
N ALA A 87 1.71 14.91 5.09
CA ALA A 87 1.85 14.35 3.76
C ALA A 87 3.31 13.95 3.49
N HIS A 88 3.51 12.73 3.00
CA HIS A 88 4.83 12.19 2.68
C HIS A 88 5.22 12.59 1.26
N GLU A 89 6.30 13.34 1.08
CA GLU A 89 6.79 13.68 -0.25
C GLU A 89 7.15 12.41 -1.04
N ALA A 90 6.58 12.25 -2.24
CA ALA A 90 6.78 11.07 -3.08
C ALA A 90 7.21 11.48 -4.50
N GLY A 91 8.44 11.10 -4.87
CA GLY A 91 8.98 11.39 -6.18
C GLY A 91 8.20 10.72 -7.33
N PRO A 92 8.42 11.16 -8.58
CA PRO A 92 7.71 10.62 -9.76
C PRO A 92 7.84 9.10 -9.90
N LYS A 93 9.02 8.55 -9.57
CA LYS A 93 9.27 7.09 -9.59
C LYS A 93 8.38 6.37 -8.59
N THR A 94 8.32 6.86 -7.36
CA THR A 94 7.52 6.26 -6.28
C THR A 94 6.04 6.28 -6.62
N ILE A 95 5.52 7.38 -7.15
CA ILE A 95 4.13 7.46 -7.62
C ILE A 95 3.88 6.50 -8.79
N ALA A 96 4.79 6.40 -9.75
CA ALA A 96 4.67 5.45 -10.85
C ALA A 96 4.65 3.99 -10.36
N GLU A 97 5.48 3.63 -9.37
CA GLU A 97 5.48 2.30 -8.77
C GLU A 97 4.19 1.98 -8.02
N LEU A 98 3.64 2.95 -7.29
CA LEU A 98 2.35 2.81 -6.60
C LEU A 98 1.21 2.59 -7.61
N ARG A 99 1.18 3.34 -8.72
CA ARG A 99 0.19 3.18 -9.80
C ARG A 99 0.29 1.82 -10.48
N ALA A 100 1.51 1.38 -10.74
CA ALA A 100 1.78 0.12 -11.44
C ALA A 100 1.74 -1.11 -10.52
N PHE A 101 1.55 -0.93 -9.21
CA PHE A 101 1.58 -2.01 -8.20
C PHE A 101 2.91 -2.79 -8.17
N THR A 102 4.03 -2.14 -8.49
CA THR A 102 5.35 -2.81 -8.58
C THR A 102 6.20 -2.69 -7.32
N LEU A 103 6.01 -1.62 -6.54
CA LEU A 103 6.63 -1.38 -5.21
C LEU A 103 8.10 -1.82 -5.08
N THR A 104 8.93 -1.51 -6.07
CA THR A 104 10.32 -2.00 -6.08
C THR A 104 11.22 -1.22 -5.13
N THR A 105 10.86 0.02 -4.81
CA THR A 105 11.58 0.88 -3.88
C THR A 105 11.11 0.70 -2.44
N LYS A 106 12.04 0.90 -1.49
CA LYS A 106 11.70 0.90 -0.05
C LYS A 106 10.67 1.97 0.29
N GLU A 107 10.71 3.11 -0.38
CA GLU A 107 9.76 4.20 -0.18
C GLU A 107 8.35 3.80 -0.60
N ALA A 108 8.16 3.25 -1.80
CA ALA A 108 6.85 2.77 -2.24
C ALA A 108 6.29 1.67 -1.33
N GLN A 109 7.16 0.76 -0.86
CA GLN A 109 6.79 -0.26 0.13
C GLN A 109 6.36 0.35 1.47
N ALA A 110 7.06 1.39 1.94
CA ALA A 110 6.73 2.09 3.18
C ALA A 110 5.38 2.80 3.09
N ILE A 111 5.13 3.53 1.99
CA ILE A 111 3.83 4.19 1.74
C ILE A 111 2.71 3.15 1.70
N ALA A 112 2.88 2.04 0.97
CA ALA A 112 1.87 0.99 0.90
C ALA A 112 1.55 0.37 2.27
N LYS A 113 2.58 0.07 3.08
CA LYS A 113 2.42 -0.46 4.45
C LYS A 113 1.72 0.54 5.36
N GLN A 114 2.15 1.80 5.35
CA GLN A 114 1.59 2.83 6.22
C GLN A 114 0.15 3.18 5.84
N PHE A 115 -0.16 3.21 4.54
CA PHE A 115 -1.54 3.39 4.08
C PHE A 115 -2.43 2.22 4.48
N TRP A 116 -1.94 0.99 4.36
CA TRP A 116 -2.63 -0.19 4.89
C TRP A 116 -2.94 -0.05 6.38
N GLU A 117 -1.95 0.31 7.19
CA GLU A 117 -2.12 0.50 8.64
C GLU A 117 -3.20 1.54 8.97
N ARG A 118 -3.36 2.57 8.13
CA ARG A 118 -4.40 3.59 8.28
C ARG A 118 -5.80 3.08 7.92
N ILE A 119 -5.93 2.28 6.87
CA ILE A 119 -7.24 1.79 6.39
C ILE A 119 -7.78 0.61 7.22
N VAL A 120 -6.89 -0.22 7.75
CA VAL A 120 -7.24 -1.55 8.33
C VAL A 120 -7.35 -1.53 9.85
N ASP A 121 -7.13 -0.36 10.46
CA ASP A 121 -7.29 -0.03 11.88
C ASP A 121 -6.07 -0.29 12.79
N PHE A 122 -5.96 0.57 13.81
CA PHE A 122 -4.87 0.78 14.77
C PHE A 122 -4.54 -0.40 15.73
N LYS A 123 -5.09 -1.60 15.50
CA LYS A 123 -4.78 -2.75 16.34
C LYS A 123 -3.54 -3.46 15.79
N PRO A 124 -2.46 -3.57 16.58
CA PRO A 124 -1.29 -4.31 16.14
C PRO A 124 -1.68 -5.73 15.79
N LEU A 125 -1.24 -6.20 14.62
CA LEU A 125 -1.43 -7.58 14.22
C LEU A 125 -0.70 -8.48 15.22
N ASN A 126 -1.43 -9.33 15.94
CA ASN A 126 -0.83 -10.28 16.89
C ASN A 126 0.24 -11.16 16.22
N SER A 127 0.07 -11.47 14.93
CA SER A 127 1.08 -12.18 14.13
C SER A 127 2.34 -11.35 13.91
N LEU A 128 2.24 -10.04 13.69
CA LEU A 128 3.40 -9.15 13.54
C LEU A 128 4.19 -9.06 14.85
N GLN A 129 3.49 -8.89 15.98
CA GLN A 129 4.10 -8.94 17.31
C GLN A 129 4.79 -10.28 17.57
N PHE A 130 4.15 -11.39 17.19
CA PHE A 130 4.74 -12.72 17.29
C PHE A 130 6.04 -12.82 16.47
N PHE A 131 6.04 -12.40 15.20
CA PHE A 131 7.24 -12.48 14.36
C PHE A 131 8.40 -11.60 14.84
N GLU A 132 8.11 -10.44 15.45
CA GLU A 132 9.14 -9.61 16.11
C GLU A 132 9.78 -10.31 17.31
N LEU A 133 9.03 -11.16 18.03
CA LEU A 133 9.53 -11.88 19.22
C LEU A 133 10.39 -13.11 18.91
N ILE A 134 10.15 -13.78 17.77
CA ILE A 134 10.91 -14.98 17.35
C ILE A 134 12.09 -14.68 16.42
N THR A 135 12.25 -13.43 15.97
CA THR A 135 13.44 -13.03 15.20
C THR A 135 14.56 -12.61 16.17
N ILE A 136 15.14 -13.59 16.86
CA ILE A 136 16.42 -13.49 17.60
C ILE A 136 17.51 -14.15 16.74
#